data_AF-A0A7C6WZN9-F1
#
_entry.id   AF-A0A7C6WZN9-F1
#
_cell.length_a   1.000
_cell.length_b   1.000
_cell.length_c   1.000
_cell.angle_alpha   90.00
_cell.angle_beta   90.00
_cell.angle_gamma   90.00
#
_symmetry.space_group_name_H-M   'P 1'
#
loop_
_entity.id
_entity.type
_entity.pdbx_description
1 polymer ?
#
loop_
_entity_poly.entity_id
_entity_poly.type
_entity_poly.pdbx_seq_one_letter_code
_entity_poly.pdbx_strand_id
1 'polypeptide(L)'
;MRHWIYQKVAGCLQKESKSDPNDHDPENMLRALLAKRLENTKYTKTLVDRLKSGPVFRYICGFPVAGQTPSEATFLRFTQTLSDTPYSLEDILEELVMKAKELGIIEALKAQHKNNYI
;
A
#
# COMPACT_ATOMS: atom_id res chain seq x y z
N MET A 1 -12.04 -6.89 -12.52
CA MET A 1 -11.75 -5.66 -11.76
C MET A 1 -10.63 -5.80 -10.71
N ARG A 2 -10.56 -6.88 -9.88
CA ARG A 2 -9.39 -7.14 -9.00
C ARG A 2 -8.06 -7.17 -9.78
N HIS A 3 -8.04 -7.84 -10.93
CA HIS A 3 -6.84 -7.96 -11.76
C HIS A 3 -6.28 -6.62 -12.29
N TRP A 4 -7.11 -5.58 -12.43
CA TRP A 4 -6.71 -4.34 -13.11
C TRP A 4 -6.00 -3.34 -12.20
N ILE A 5 -6.49 -3.14 -10.97
CA ILE A 5 -5.77 -2.34 -9.95
C ILE A 5 -4.40 -2.98 -9.64
N TYR A 6 -4.35 -4.31 -9.62
CA TYR A 6 -3.09 -5.05 -9.46
C TYR A 6 -2.12 -4.78 -10.61
N GLN A 7 -2.57 -4.79 -11.87
CA GLN A 7 -1.72 -4.47 -13.03
C GLN A 7 -1.18 -3.02 -12.99
N LYS A 8 -2.01 -2.05 -12.56
CA LYS A 8 -1.60 -0.64 -12.42
C LYS A 8 -0.52 -0.46 -11.35
N VAL A 9 -0.79 -0.94 -10.14
CA VAL A 9 0.12 -0.77 -8.99
C VAL A 9 1.37 -1.62 -9.14
N ALA A 10 1.24 -2.90 -9.53
CA ALA A 10 2.39 -3.77 -9.72
C ALA A 10 3.22 -3.37 -10.95
N GLY A 11 2.58 -2.94 -12.04
CA GLY A 11 3.27 -2.46 -13.25
C GLY A 11 4.16 -1.24 -12.98
N CYS A 12 3.76 -0.33 -12.09
CA CYS A 12 4.56 0.82 -11.68
C CYS A 12 5.70 0.47 -10.71
N LEU A 13 5.62 -0.70 -10.06
CA LEU A 13 6.65 -1.21 -9.15
C LEU A 13 7.59 -2.23 -9.81
N GLN A 14 7.33 -2.60 -11.07
CA GLN A 14 8.21 -3.48 -11.83
C GLN A 14 9.55 -2.78 -12.09
N LYS A 15 10.62 -3.41 -11.63
CA LYS A 15 11.99 -2.93 -11.76
C LYS A 15 12.48 -3.24 -13.18
N GLU A 16 12.97 -2.22 -13.91
CA GLU A 16 13.60 -2.40 -15.23
C GLU A 16 15.03 -3.00 -15.17
N SER A 17 15.53 -3.39 -14.00
CA SER A 17 16.92 -3.85 -13.85
C SER A 17 17.07 -5.09 -12.98
N LYS A 18 18.11 -5.87 -13.31
CA LYS A 18 18.51 -7.12 -12.67
C LYS A 18 18.41 -6.98 -11.15
N SER A 19 17.52 -7.79 -10.56
CA SER A 19 17.22 -7.78 -9.13
C SER A 19 18.49 -8.07 -8.33
N ASP A 20 18.78 -7.21 -7.36
CA ASP A 20 19.83 -7.44 -6.38
C ASP A 20 19.40 -8.66 -5.54
N PRO A 21 20.26 -9.62 -5.18
CA PRO A 21 19.86 -10.77 -4.35
C PRO A 21 19.22 -10.39 -2.99
N ASN A 22 19.33 -9.13 -2.56
CA ASN A 22 18.65 -8.57 -1.38
C ASN A 22 17.41 -7.72 -1.69
N ASP A 23 16.96 -7.65 -2.95
CA ASP A 23 15.75 -6.92 -3.30
C ASP A 23 14.54 -7.65 -2.76
N HIS A 24 13.82 -6.96 -1.88
CA HIS A 24 12.52 -7.42 -1.42
C HIS A 24 11.49 -7.10 -2.49
N ASP A 25 10.62 -8.07 -2.76
CA ASP A 25 9.50 -7.92 -3.67
C ASP A 25 8.68 -6.64 -3.33
N PRO A 26 8.53 -5.70 -4.28
CA PRO A 26 7.81 -4.44 -4.07
C PRO A 26 6.35 -4.60 -3.64
N GLU A 27 5.68 -5.67 -4.09
CA GLU A 27 4.30 -5.95 -3.70
C GLU A 27 4.25 -6.34 -2.22
N ASN A 28 5.18 -7.18 -1.77
CA ASN A 28 5.29 -7.55 -0.37
C ASN A 28 5.63 -6.34 0.52
N MET A 29 6.51 -5.45 0.04
CA MET A 29 6.83 -4.19 0.70
C MET A 29 5.59 -3.30 0.87
N LEU A 30 4.78 -3.15 -0.18
CA LEU A 30 3.54 -2.38 -0.15
C LEU A 30 2.50 -3.01 0.79
N ARG A 31 2.30 -4.34 0.72
CA ARG A 31 1.40 -5.08 1.62
C ARG A 31 1.78 -4.88 3.09
N ALA A 32 3.06 -4.91 3.42
CA ALA A 32 3.54 -4.64 4.77
C ALA A 32 3.26 -3.20 5.24
N LEU A 33 3.42 -2.19 4.37
CA LEU A 33 3.06 -0.80 4.71
C LEU A 33 1.56 -0.63 4.93
N LEU A 34 0.72 -1.30 4.13
CA LEU A 34 -0.73 -1.32 4.32
C LEU A 34 -1.10 -2.01 5.64
N ALA A 35 -0.52 -3.17 5.94
CA ALA A 35 -0.73 -3.88 7.19
C ALA A 35 -0.33 -3.02 8.41
N LYS A 36 0.81 -2.32 8.35
CA LYS A 36 1.22 -1.34 9.36
C LYS A 36 0.15 -0.27 9.59
N ARG A 37 -0.47 0.23 8.52
CA ARG A 37 -1.53 1.24 8.60
C ARG A 37 -2.81 0.68 9.23
N LEU A 38 -3.18 -0.56 8.90
CA LEU A 38 -4.35 -1.25 9.44
C LEU A 38 -4.18 -1.60 10.94
N GLU A 39 -2.97 -1.96 11.37
CA GLU A 39 -2.64 -2.17 12.78
C GLU A 39 -2.45 -0.84 13.55
N ASN A 40 -2.75 0.30 12.92
CA ASN A 40 -2.58 1.66 13.47
C ASN A 40 -1.19 1.92 14.09
N THR A 41 -0.16 1.33 13.47
CA THR A 41 1.21 1.39 13.99
C THR A 41 1.96 2.57 13.37
N LYS A 42 2.47 3.47 14.21
CA LYS A 42 3.17 4.68 13.74
C LYS A 42 4.58 4.38 13.21
N TYR A 43 5.33 3.55 13.91
CA TYR A 43 6.78 3.42 13.70
C TYR A 43 7.15 2.29 12.74
N THR A 44 8.08 2.55 11.81
CA THR A 44 8.60 1.53 10.88
C THR A 44 9.39 0.45 11.61
N LYS A 45 10.08 0.79 12.71
CA LYS A 45 10.66 -0.17 13.65
C LYS A 45 9.69 -1.26 14.07
N THR A 46 8.49 -0.88 14.51
CA THR A 46 7.48 -1.82 14.98
C THR A 46 7.03 -2.76 13.85
N LEU A 47 6.91 -2.26 12.62
CA LEU A 47 6.64 -3.12 11.45
C LEU A 47 7.76 -4.13 11.23
N VAL A 48 9.02 -3.70 11.28
CA VAL A 48 10.18 -4.58 11.09
C VAL A 48 10.26 -5.63 12.21
N ASP A 49 10.03 -5.23 13.46
CA ASP A 49 10.03 -6.15 14.60
C ASP A 49 8.87 -7.16 14.50
N ARG A 50 7.71 -6.72 13.99
CA ARG A 50 6.56 -7.59 13.73
C ARG A 50 6.84 -8.60 12.61
N LEU A 51 7.47 -8.17 11.52
CA LEU A 51 7.95 -9.07 10.48
C LEU A 51 8.95 -10.07 11.04
N LYS A 52 9.93 -9.63 11.83
CA LYS A 52 10.95 -10.51 12.41
C LYS A 52 10.35 -11.61 13.31
N SER A 53 9.40 -11.23 14.18
CA SER A 53 8.85 -12.10 15.22
C SER A 53 7.61 -12.90 14.80
N GLY A 54 6.86 -12.45 13.78
CA GLY A 54 5.55 -12.98 13.43
C GLY A 54 5.52 -13.73 12.09
N PRO A 55 5.68 -15.08 12.06
CA PRO A 55 5.64 -15.85 10.81
C PRO A 55 4.28 -15.74 10.09
N VAL A 56 3.17 -15.66 10.83
CA VAL A 56 1.83 -15.41 10.26
C VAL A 56 1.76 -14.03 9.61
N PHE A 57 2.29 -13.02 10.28
CA PHE A 57 2.31 -11.66 9.75
C PHE A 57 3.15 -11.54 8.48
N ARG A 58 4.30 -12.24 8.42
CA ARG A 58 5.10 -12.38 7.19
C ARG A 58 4.29 -12.98 6.05
N TYR A 59 3.62 -14.09 6.32
CA TYR A 59 2.80 -14.78 5.32
C TYR A 59 1.69 -13.89 4.77
N ILE A 60 0.97 -13.16 5.66
CA ILE A 60 -0.05 -12.20 5.26
C ILE A 60 0.53 -11.10 4.36
N CYS A 61 1.72 -10.60 4.71
CA CYS A 61 2.42 -9.60 3.91
C CYS A 61 3.07 -10.17 2.63
N GLY A 62 3.03 -11.49 2.42
CA GLY A 62 3.61 -12.18 1.26
C GLY A 62 5.12 -12.51 1.37
N PHE A 63 5.76 -12.23 2.51
CA PHE A 63 7.15 -12.61 2.75
C PHE A 63 7.28 -14.11 3.08
N PRO A 64 8.42 -14.74 2.76
CA PRO A 64 8.74 -16.08 3.24
C PRO A 64 8.65 -16.15 4.77
N VAL A 65 8.10 -17.24 5.29
CA VAL A 65 7.89 -17.44 6.74
C VAL A 65 9.19 -17.44 7.55
N ALA A 66 10.32 -17.73 6.91
CA ALA A 66 11.66 -17.70 7.48
C ALA A 66 12.64 -17.02 6.51
N GLY A 67 13.75 -16.51 7.04
CA GLY A 67 14.77 -15.78 6.28
C GLY A 67 14.77 -14.27 6.54
N GLN A 68 15.49 -13.54 5.70
CA GLN A 68 15.74 -12.12 5.91
C GLN A 68 14.48 -11.27 5.72
N THR A 69 14.33 -10.27 6.58
CA THR A 69 13.28 -9.25 6.49
C THR A 69 13.87 -7.93 6.04
N PRO A 70 13.07 -7.08 5.37
CA PRO A 70 13.48 -5.72 5.08
C PRO A 70 13.90 -4.97 6.34
N SER A 71 14.93 -4.13 6.20
CA SER A 71 15.33 -3.21 7.26
C SER A 71 14.44 -1.98 7.31
N GLU A 72 14.52 -1.18 8.38
CA GLU A 72 13.84 0.11 8.46
C GLU A 72 14.27 1.05 7.32
N ALA A 73 15.57 1.07 7.00
CA ALA A 73 16.12 1.85 5.90
C ALA A 73 15.58 1.38 4.53
N THR A 74 15.38 0.08 4.35
CA THR A 74 14.76 -0.49 3.15
C THR A 74 13.33 0.03 2.98
N PHE A 75 12.54 0.02 4.05
CA PHE A 75 11.18 0.57 4.01
C PHE A 75 11.17 2.08 3.75
N LEU A 76 12.07 2.84 4.37
CA LEU A 76 12.16 4.29 4.15
C LEU A 76 12.48 4.61 2.69
N ARG A 77 13.47 3.92 2.10
CA ARG A 77 13.80 4.06 0.67
C ARG A 77 12.61 3.71 -0.21
N PHE A 78 11.90 2.63 0.08
CA PHE A 78 10.71 2.24 -0.68
C PHE A 78 9.59 3.27 -0.58
N THR A 79 9.33 3.83 0.62
CA THR A 79 8.36 4.92 0.78
C THR A 79 8.77 6.18 0.02
N GLN A 80 10.07 6.51 0.01
CA GLN A 80 10.58 7.62 -0.80
C GLN A 80 10.33 7.37 -2.29
N THR A 81 10.64 6.18 -2.79
CA THR A 81 10.34 5.78 -4.18
C THR A 81 8.85 5.94 -4.49
N LEU A 82 7.95 5.49 -3.62
CA LEU A 82 6.51 5.67 -3.81
C LEU A 82 6.13 7.15 -3.93
N SER A 83 6.69 8.02 -3.08
CA SER A 83 6.44 9.47 -3.13
C SER A 83 7.00 10.13 -4.39
N ASP A 84 8.11 9.62 -4.93
CA ASP A 84 8.80 10.18 -6.09
C ASP A 84 8.30 9.60 -7.42
N THR A 85 7.41 8.60 -7.39
CA THR A 85 6.92 7.95 -8.61
C THR A 85 5.93 8.87 -9.32
N PRO A 86 6.14 9.22 -10.61
CA PRO A 86 5.31 10.18 -11.34
C PRO A 86 3.92 9.67 -11.73
N TYR A 87 3.62 8.39 -11.47
CA TYR A 87 2.25 7.89 -11.54
C TYR A 87 1.54 8.34 -10.28
N SER A 88 0.45 9.10 -10.42
CA SER A 88 -0.13 9.77 -9.27
C SER A 88 -0.76 8.71 -8.36
N LEU A 89 -0.21 8.55 -7.14
CA LEU A 89 -0.87 7.80 -6.08
C LEU A 89 -2.27 8.38 -5.82
N GLU A 90 -2.47 9.63 -6.19
CA GLU A 90 -3.71 10.38 -6.28
C GLU A 90 -4.73 9.68 -7.21
N ASP A 91 -4.36 9.22 -8.40
CA ASP A 91 -5.26 8.55 -9.34
C ASP A 91 -5.72 7.20 -8.74
N ILE A 92 -4.78 6.46 -8.15
CA ILE A 92 -5.07 5.20 -7.47
C ILE A 92 -6.01 5.45 -6.28
N LEU A 93 -5.75 6.51 -5.50
CA LEU A 93 -6.60 6.91 -4.38
C LEU A 93 -8.00 7.29 -4.86
N GLU A 94 -8.10 8.09 -5.92
CA GLU A 94 -9.37 8.52 -6.50
C GLU A 94 -10.21 7.32 -6.95
N GLU A 95 -9.61 6.38 -7.69
CA GLU A 95 -10.28 5.14 -8.10
C GLU A 95 -10.75 4.31 -6.90
N LEU A 96 -9.93 4.17 -5.86
CA LEU A 96 -10.30 3.45 -4.64
C LEU A 96 -11.46 4.12 -3.90
N VAL A 97 -11.45 5.45 -3.81
CA VAL A 97 -12.52 6.23 -3.19
C VAL A 97 -13.82 6.08 -3.99
N MET A 98 -13.76 6.15 -5.33
CA MET A 98 -14.92 5.95 -6.18
C MET A 98 -15.53 4.57 -5.99
N LYS A 99 -14.70 3.53 -5.94
CA LYS A 99 -15.16 2.17 -5.66
C LYS A 99 -15.75 2.02 -4.25
N ALA A 100 -15.17 2.65 -3.25
CA ALA A 100 -15.71 2.64 -1.89
C ALA A 100 -17.09 3.31 -1.83
N LYS A 101 -17.33 4.35 -2.63
CA LYS A 101 -18.66 4.96 -2.80
C LYS A 101 -19.65 4.00 -3.46
N GLU A 102 -19.26 3.33 -4.56
CA GLU A 102 -20.10 2.34 -5.25
C GLU A 102 -20.51 1.19 -4.31
N LEU A 103 -19.60 0.76 -3.44
CA LEU A 103 -19.84 -0.29 -2.45
C LEU A 103 -20.62 0.18 -1.21
N GLY A 104 -20.95 1.47 -1.13
CA GLY A 104 -21.63 2.05 0.03
C GLY A 104 -20.78 2.07 1.31
N ILE A 105 -19.45 1.92 1.20
CA ILE A 105 -18.51 2.01 2.33
C ILE A 105 -18.32 3.48 2.74
N ILE A 106 -18.34 4.38 1.75
CA ILE A 106 -18.26 5.84 1.95
C ILE A 106 -19.56 6.45 1.42
N GLU A 107 -20.27 7.20 2.26
CA GLU A 107 -21.41 8.00 1.80
C GLU A 107 -20.92 9.16 0.93
N ALA A 108 -21.48 9.29 -0.27
CA ALA A 108 -21.32 10.51 -1.04
C ALA A 108 -22.06 11.64 -0.31
N LEU A 109 -21.33 12.67 0.14
CA LEU A 109 -21.94 13.89 0.66
C LEU A 109 -22.84 14.47 -0.43
N LYS A 110 -24.16 14.30 -0.30
CA LYS A 110 -25.12 15.02 -1.14
C LYS A 110 -25.03 16.49 -0.74
N ALA A 111 -24.45 17.32 -1.60
CA ALA A 111 -24.54 18.76 -1.44
C ALA A 111 -26.03 19.13 -1.31
N GLN A 112 -26.43 19.63 -0.15
CA GLN A 112 -27.76 20.18 0.03
C GLN A 112 -27.85 21.43 -0.85
N HIS A 113 -28.48 21.30 -2.01
CA HIS A 113 -29.02 22.45 -2.71
C HIS A 113 -30.16 23.00 -1.84
N LYS A 114 -29.82 23.88 -0.89
CA LYS A 114 -30.80 24.76 -0.23
C LYS A 114 -31.26 25.76 -1.28
N ASN A 115 -32.25 25.35 -2.06
CA ASN A 115 -33.05 26.26 -2.87
C ASN A 115 -34.05 26.94 -1.92
N ASN A 116 -33.58 27.93 -1.15
CA ASN A 116 -34.48 28.85 -0.45
C ASN A 116 -34.87 29.94 -1.44
N TYR A 117 -35.94 29.68 -2.19
CA TYR A 117 -36.79 30.76 -2.69
C TYR A 117 -37.66 31.23 -1.53
N ILE A 118 -37.36 32.41 -1.01
CA ILE A 118 -38.34 33.36 -0.46
C ILE A 118 -37.97 34.72 -1.02
#